data_AF-A0A4S0JDQ2-F1
#
_entry.id   AF-A0A4S0JDQ2-F1
#
_cell.length_a   1.000
_cell.length_b   1.000
_cell.length_c   1.000
_cell.angle_alpha   90.00
_cell.angle_beta   90.00
_cell.angle_gamma   90.00
#
_symmetry.space_group_name_H-M   'P 1'
#
loop_
_entity.id
_entity.type
_entity.pdbx_description
1 polymer ?
#
loop_
_entity_poly.entity_id
_entity_poly.type
_entity_poly.pdbx_seq_one_letter_code
_entity_poly.pdbx_strand_id
1 'polypeptide(L)'
;MMQDIRRISTKPTAEDRDWFPDIAGHGNWREVLLDAWADHRDESFIRQYLSPALIRKWRFFVLGDAADQPHCEVASIHNERGYEKIRAALAHNYDVGANRPDIQVVDVDLLGDRHLRLQHKVKQGILL
;
A
#
# COMPACT_ATOMS: atom_id res chain seq x y z
N MET A 1 -8.36 -6.64 -8.65
CA MET A 1 -7.03 -6.42 -9.24
C MET A 1 -6.70 -7.42 -10.34
N MET A 2 -6.77 -8.73 -10.11
CA MET A 2 -6.37 -9.76 -11.10
C MET A 2 -7.11 -9.65 -12.45
N GLN A 3 -8.43 -9.45 -12.42
CA GLN A 3 -9.21 -9.20 -13.63
C GLN A 3 -8.78 -7.93 -14.38
N ASP A 4 -8.31 -6.93 -13.63
CA ASP A 4 -7.86 -5.67 -14.20
C ASP A 4 -6.46 -5.78 -14.80
N ILE A 5 -5.54 -6.50 -14.17
CA ILE A 5 -4.24 -6.86 -14.77
C ILE A 5 -4.46 -7.62 -16.09
N ARG A 6 -5.39 -8.57 -16.11
CA ARG A 6 -5.80 -9.24 -17.35
C ARG A 6 -6.34 -8.28 -18.39
N ARG A 7 -7.17 -7.31 -17.99
CA ARG A 7 -7.72 -6.28 -18.89
C ARG A 7 -6.61 -5.36 -19.42
N ILE A 8 -5.71 -4.88 -18.59
CA ILE A 8 -4.55 -4.04 -18.96
C ILE A 8 -3.70 -4.76 -20.00
N SER A 9 -3.40 -6.04 -19.77
CA SER A 9 -2.57 -6.81 -20.67
C SER A 9 -3.24 -7.14 -22.01
N THR A 10 -4.57 -7.33 -22.04
CA THR A 10 -5.29 -7.78 -23.25
C THR A 10 -6.00 -6.66 -24.02
N LYS A 11 -6.47 -5.61 -23.33
CA LYS A 11 -7.25 -4.49 -23.86
C LYS A 11 -6.89 -3.19 -23.11
N PRO A 12 -5.64 -2.70 -23.22
CA PRO A 12 -5.21 -1.48 -22.53
C PRO A 12 -5.86 -0.22 -23.10
N THR A 13 -6.23 0.70 -22.22
CA THR A 13 -6.54 2.10 -22.54
C THR A 13 -5.24 2.92 -22.66
N ALA A 14 -5.33 4.20 -23.03
CA ALA A 14 -4.15 5.08 -23.05
C ALA A 14 -3.55 5.22 -21.64
N GLU A 15 -4.39 5.48 -20.64
CA GLU A 15 -3.98 5.59 -19.23
C GLU A 15 -3.28 4.31 -18.72
N ASP A 16 -3.72 3.12 -19.15
CA ASP A 16 -3.05 1.88 -18.75
C ASP A 16 -1.63 1.77 -19.33
N ARG A 17 -1.38 2.31 -20.52
CA ARG A 17 -0.04 2.32 -21.13
C ARG A 17 0.88 3.29 -20.41
N ASP A 18 0.35 4.41 -19.93
CA ASP A 18 1.11 5.39 -19.16
C ASP A 18 1.48 4.85 -17.77
N TRP A 19 0.55 4.14 -17.12
CA TRP A 19 0.75 3.62 -15.76
C TRP A 19 1.43 2.26 -15.69
N PHE A 20 1.30 1.43 -16.73
CA PHE A 20 1.78 0.06 -16.76
C PHE A 20 2.46 -0.29 -18.10
N PRO A 21 3.51 0.46 -18.49
CA PRO A 21 4.15 0.29 -19.80
C PRO A 21 4.67 -1.13 -20.03
N ASP A 22 5.14 -1.80 -18.98
CA ASP A 22 5.76 -3.14 -19.07
C ASP A 22 4.75 -4.27 -19.27
N ILE A 23 3.45 -4.03 -19.03
CA ILE A 23 2.42 -5.10 -19.10
C ILE A 23 1.26 -4.74 -20.02
N ALA A 24 1.04 -3.46 -20.32
CA ALA A 24 -0.07 -2.98 -21.14
C ALA A 24 0.07 -3.46 -22.59
N GLY A 25 -0.84 -4.33 -23.03
CA GLY A 25 -0.87 -4.83 -24.41
C GLY A 25 0.05 -6.02 -24.71
N HIS A 26 0.79 -6.53 -23.72
CA HIS A 26 1.64 -7.72 -23.89
C HIS A 26 0.86 -9.02 -24.12
N GLY A 27 -0.43 -9.07 -23.78
CA GLY A 27 -1.29 -10.24 -23.92
C GLY A 27 -1.01 -11.39 -22.93
N ASN A 28 0.21 -11.51 -22.40
CA ASN A 28 0.59 -12.57 -21.44
C ASN A 28 0.27 -12.22 -19.97
N TRP A 29 -1.00 -11.94 -19.70
CA TRP A 29 -1.46 -11.58 -18.35
C TRP A 29 -1.22 -12.67 -17.28
N ARG A 30 -1.07 -13.94 -17.69
CA ARG A 30 -0.86 -15.04 -16.74
C ARG A 30 0.54 -14.99 -16.15
N GLU A 31 1.56 -14.78 -16.97
CA GLU A 31 2.94 -14.61 -16.53
C GLU A 31 3.05 -13.42 -15.57
N VAL A 32 2.48 -12.28 -15.95
CA VAL A 32 2.42 -11.09 -15.09
C VAL A 32 1.80 -11.38 -13.72
N LEU A 33 0.74 -12.18 -13.65
CA LEU A 33 0.13 -12.55 -12.37
C LEU A 33 0.99 -13.54 -11.58
N LEU A 34 1.63 -14.50 -12.24
CA LEU A 34 2.50 -15.47 -11.58
C LEU A 34 3.70 -14.78 -10.95
N ASP A 35 4.37 -13.90 -11.70
CA ASP A 35 5.49 -13.11 -11.21
C ASP A 35 5.03 -12.20 -10.06
N ALA A 36 3.89 -11.51 -10.25
CA ALA A 36 3.39 -10.61 -9.23
C ALA A 36 3.05 -11.31 -7.91
N TRP A 37 2.58 -12.56 -7.95
CA TRP A 37 2.32 -13.35 -6.74
C TRP A 37 3.56 -13.98 -6.13
N ALA A 38 4.56 -14.31 -6.94
CA ALA A 38 5.82 -14.86 -6.45
C ALA A 38 6.63 -13.80 -5.69
N ASP A 39 6.63 -12.56 -6.20
CA ASP A 39 7.60 -11.54 -5.78
C ASP A 39 6.99 -10.43 -4.89
N HIS A 40 5.67 -10.33 -4.78
CA HIS A 40 5.02 -9.27 -4.01
C HIS A 40 4.08 -9.77 -2.92
N ARG A 41 4.24 -9.19 -1.73
CA ARG A 41 3.25 -9.23 -0.63
C ARG A 41 2.14 -8.20 -0.87
N ASP A 42 1.03 -8.32 -0.13
CA ASP A 42 -0.19 -7.52 -0.27
C ASP A 42 0.09 -6.01 -0.44
N GLU A 43 0.91 -5.41 0.44
CA GLU A 43 1.23 -3.99 0.42
C GLU A 43 1.97 -3.59 -0.86
N SER A 44 2.96 -4.38 -1.26
CA SER A 44 3.74 -4.14 -2.48
C SER A 44 2.93 -4.41 -3.74
N PHE A 45 2.03 -5.41 -3.71
CA PHE A 45 1.14 -5.75 -4.82
C PHE A 45 0.14 -4.61 -5.07
N ILE A 46 -0.46 -4.07 -4.02
CA ILE A 46 -1.31 -2.87 -4.10
C ILE A 46 -0.49 -1.69 -4.63
N ARG A 47 0.70 -1.47 -4.06
CA ARG A 47 1.57 -0.36 -4.45
C ARG A 47 1.96 -0.46 -5.92
N GLN A 48 2.16 -1.64 -6.49
CA GLN A 48 2.66 -1.83 -7.86
C GLN A 48 1.55 -2.02 -8.92
N TYR A 49 0.42 -2.63 -8.58
CA TYR A 49 -0.58 -3.07 -9.59
C TYR A 49 -1.99 -2.47 -9.44
N LEU A 50 -2.22 -1.58 -8.46
CA LEU A 50 -3.52 -0.91 -8.35
C LEU A 50 -3.64 0.19 -9.41
N SER A 51 -4.53 -0.01 -10.38
CA SER A 51 -4.74 0.92 -11.48
C SER A 51 -5.63 2.12 -11.14
N PRO A 52 -5.45 3.26 -11.82
CA PRO A 52 -6.40 4.38 -11.78
C PRO A 52 -7.84 3.98 -12.09
N ALA A 53 -8.03 3.07 -13.05
CA ALA A 53 -9.35 2.58 -13.44
C ALA A 53 -10.07 1.85 -12.28
N LEU A 54 -9.35 0.99 -11.53
CA LEU A 54 -9.90 0.35 -10.34
C LEU A 54 -10.15 1.35 -9.22
N ILE A 55 -9.24 2.31 -9.01
CA ILE A 55 -9.41 3.37 -8.01
C ILE A 55 -10.70 4.14 -8.27
N ARG A 56 -10.99 4.53 -9.52
CA ARG A 56 -12.25 5.18 -9.89
C ARG A 56 -13.46 4.25 -9.73
N LYS A 57 -13.33 2.99 -10.14
CA LYS A 57 -14.42 1.99 -10.04
C LYS A 57 -14.85 1.77 -8.58
N TRP A 58 -13.89 1.72 -7.66
CA TRP A 58 -14.14 1.55 -6.23
C TRP A 58 -14.32 2.86 -5.47
N ARG A 59 -14.14 4.00 -6.15
CA ARG A 59 -14.33 5.35 -5.61
C ARG A 59 -13.45 5.59 -4.38
N PHE A 60 -12.20 5.12 -4.43
CA PHE A 60 -11.27 5.38 -3.33
C PHE A 60 -10.87 6.85 -3.29
N PHE A 61 -10.74 7.35 -2.08
CA PHE A 61 -10.23 8.67 -1.74
C PHE A 61 -9.37 8.56 -0.48
N VAL A 62 -8.46 9.52 -0.28
CA VAL A 62 -7.68 9.64 0.94
C VAL A 62 -8.27 10.75 1.79
N LEU A 63 -8.45 10.47 3.07
CA LEU A 63 -8.78 11.49 4.07
C LEU A 63 -7.47 12.06 4.61
N GLY A 64 -7.34 13.39 4.55
CA GLY A 64 -6.39 14.13 5.36
C GLY A 64 -7.03 14.34 6.72
N ASP A 65 -6.56 13.62 7.72
CA ASP A 65 -6.99 13.77 9.10
C ASP A 65 -5.80 14.32 9.90
N ALA A 66 -5.85 15.61 10.21
CA ALA A 66 -4.95 16.22 11.15
C ALA A 66 -5.73 16.38 12.45
N ALA A 67 -5.22 15.80 13.55
CA ALA A 67 -5.94 15.69 14.83
C ALA A 67 -6.36 17.05 15.45
N ASP A 68 -5.81 18.16 14.94
CA ASP A 68 -6.12 19.53 15.32
C ASP A 68 -7.22 20.19 14.46
N GLN A 69 -7.74 19.50 13.44
CA GLN A 69 -8.76 20.03 12.53
C GLN A 69 -10.17 19.50 12.86
N PRO A 70 -11.19 20.37 12.92
CA PRO A 70 -12.57 19.96 13.24
C PRO A 70 -13.29 19.26 12.07
N HIS A 71 -12.66 19.19 10.90
CA HIS A 71 -13.23 18.62 9.68
C HIS A 71 -12.19 17.77 8.96
N CYS A 72 -12.59 16.61 8.45
CA CYS A 72 -11.72 15.79 7.60
C CYS A 72 -11.70 16.37 6.18
N GLU A 73 -10.51 16.60 5.63
CA GLU A 73 -10.34 17.06 4.25
C GLU A 73 -10.23 15.87 3.30
N VAL A 74 -10.96 15.89 2.18
CA VAL A 74 -10.74 14.93 1.09
C VAL A 74 -9.53 15.40 0.27
N ALA A 75 -8.34 15.04 0.74
CA ALA A 75 -7.08 15.59 0.25
C ALA A 75 -6.67 15.11 -1.16
N SER A 76 -7.27 14.04 -1.70
CA SER A 76 -6.90 13.50 -3.01
C SER A 76 -8.08 12.85 -3.73
N ILE A 77 -8.49 13.46 -4.85
CA ILE A 77 -9.52 12.94 -5.75
C ILE A 77 -8.97 12.80 -7.18
N HIS A 78 -9.00 11.56 -7.67
CA HIS A 78 -8.99 11.12 -9.07
C HIS A 78 -8.24 11.96 -10.14
N ASN A 79 -7.03 12.43 -9.83
CA ASN A 79 -6.02 12.90 -10.79
C ASN A 79 -4.72 12.08 -10.62
N GLU A 80 -3.75 12.21 -11.52
CA GLU A 80 -2.52 11.39 -11.50
C GLU A 80 -1.82 11.38 -10.13
N ARG A 81 -1.56 12.57 -9.58
CA ARG A 81 -0.97 12.74 -8.24
C ARG A 81 -1.85 12.15 -7.12
N GLY A 82 -3.17 12.18 -7.28
CA GLY A 82 -4.12 11.59 -6.35
C GLY A 82 -4.10 10.07 -6.37
N TYR A 83 -3.92 9.45 -7.54
CA TYR A 83 -3.82 7.99 -7.66
C TYR A 83 -2.57 7.44 -6.96
N GLU A 84 -1.41 8.11 -7.08
CA GLU A 84 -0.21 7.72 -6.35
C GLU A 84 -0.41 7.77 -4.83
N LYS A 85 -1.03 8.86 -4.33
CA LYS A 85 -1.36 8.99 -2.91
C LYS A 85 -2.33 7.93 -2.42
N ILE A 86 -3.36 7.62 -3.20
CA ILE A 86 -4.32 6.54 -2.89
C ILE A 86 -3.60 5.18 -2.85
N ARG A 87 -2.73 4.87 -3.82
CA ARG A 87 -1.92 3.63 -3.82
C ARG A 87 -1.04 3.54 -2.58
N ALA A 88 -0.34 4.61 -2.24
CA ALA A 88 0.56 4.64 -1.09
C ALA A 88 -0.19 4.46 0.23
N ALA A 89 -1.31 5.19 0.41
CA ALA A 89 -2.14 5.10 1.61
C ALA A 89 -2.77 3.71 1.77
N LEU A 90 -3.34 3.16 0.69
CA LEU A 90 -3.93 1.82 0.74
C LEU A 90 -2.86 0.76 1.01
N ALA A 91 -1.70 0.82 0.35
CA ALA A 91 -0.60 -0.11 0.60
C ALA A 91 -0.14 -0.06 2.06
N HIS A 92 -0.03 1.14 2.65
CA HIS A 92 0.35 1.30 4.05
C HIS A 92 -0.64 0.62 5.01
N ASN A 93 -1.95 0.67 4.73
CA ASN A 93 -2.97 -0.02 5.52
C ASN A 93 -2.85 -1.55 5.49
N TYR A 94 -2.19 -2.12 4.48
CA TYR A 94 -1.93 -3.57 4.39
C TYR A 94 -0.51 -3.94 4.85
N ASP A 95 0.31 -2.95 5.23
CA ASP A 95 1.64 -3.21 5.78
C ASP A 95 1.52 -3.70 7.24
N VAL A 96 1.64 -5.02 7.40
CA VAL A 96 1.58 -5.68 8.71
C VAL A 96 2.67 -5.18 9.67
N GLY A 97 3.82 -4.74 9.16
CA GLY A 97 4.90 -4.19 9.98
C GLY A 97 4.62 -2.77 10.47
N ALA A 98 3.82 -2.01 9.74
CA ALA A 98 3.38 -0.67 10.14
C ALA A 98 2.21 -0.71 11.14
N ASN A 99 1.29 -1.67 11.00
CA ASN A 99 0.09 -1.78 11.83
C ASN A 99 0.30 -2.55 13.15
N ARG A 100 1.48 -3.11 13.38
CA ARG A 100 1.81 -3.80 14.63
C ARG A 100 2.60 -2.87 15.56
N PRO A 101 2.35 -2.93 16.88
CA PRO A 101 3.15 -2.21 17.85
C PRO A 101 4.64 -2.57 17.70
N ASP A 102 5.49 -1.54 17.59
CA ASP A 102 6.93 -1.71 17.47
C ASP A 102 7.53 -1.92 18.87
N ILE A 103 7.52 -3.17 19.34
CA ILE A 103 8.06 -3.56 20.63
C ILE A 103 9.45 -4.15 20.41
N GLN A 104 10.48 -3.47 20.92
CA GLN A 104 11.87 -3.87 20.77
C GLN A 104 12.49 -4.22 22.12
N VAL A 105 13.35 -5.24 22.12
CA VAL A 105 14.26 -5.49 23.25
C VAL A 105 15.34 -4.42 23.20
N VAL A 106 15.42 -3.61 24.26
CA VAL A 106 16.42 -2.53 24.36
C VAL A 106 17.57 -2.87 25.28
N ASP A 107 17.35 -3.81 26.20
CA ASP A 107 18.35 -4.20 27.20
C ASP A 107 18.02 -5.59 27.76
N VAL A 108 19.03 -6.26 28.30
CA VAL A 108 18.92 -7.59 28.91
C VAL A 108 19.86 -7.68 30.11
N ASP A 109 19.34 -8.11 31.27
CA ASP A 109 20.18 -8.38 32.43
C ASP A 109 20.87 -9.74 32.31
N LEU A 110 22.08 -9.77 31.73
CA LEU A 110 22.83 -11.00 31.53
C LEU A 110 23.47 -11.56 32.81
N LEU A 111 23.60 -10.76 33.86
CA LEU A 111 24.33 -11.12 35.08
C LEU A 111 23.39 -11.49 36.24
N GLY A 112 22.15 -11.01 36.21
CA GLY A 112 21.11 -11.33 37.18
C GLY A 112 20.13 -12.38 36.67
N ASP A 113 18.86 -12.01 36.63
CA ASP A 113 17.72 -12.89 36.41
C ASP A 113 17.28 -13.01 34.94
N ARG A 114 18.07 -12.48 34.00
CA ARG A 114 17.82 -12.56 32.55
C ARG A 114 16.53 -11.89 32.10
N HIS A 115 16.10 -10.85 32.83
CA HIS A 115 14.98 -10.05 32.40
C HIS A 115 15.29 -9.25 31.14
N LEU A 116 14.36 -9.28 30.19
CA LEU A 116 14.37 -8.43 29.00
C LEU A 116 13.65 -7.12 29.30
N ARG A 117 14.30 -6.00 28.99
CA ARG A 117 13.63 -4.69 28.98
C ARG A 117 13.11 -4.43 27.58
N LEU A 118 11.80 -4.21 27.49
CA LEU A 118 11.10 -3.91 26.25
C LEU A 118 10.80 -2.42 26.18
N GLN A 119 10.95 -1.82 25.00
CA GLN A 119 10.51 -0.46 24.71
C GLN A 119 9.49 -0.50 23.57
N HIS A 120 8.33 0.13 23.78
CA HIS A 120 7.40 0.43 22.70
C HIS A 120 7.85 1.71 21.98
N LYS A 121 8.24 1.59 20.71
CA LYS A 121 8.56 2.73 19.86
C LYS A 121 7.30 3.20 19.14
N VAL A 122 6.76 4.33 19.59
CA VAL A 122 5.59 4.95 18.96
C VAL A 122 5.96 5.48 17.57
N LYS A 123 5.30 4.95 16.54
CA LYS A 123 5.32 5.52 15.19
C LYS A 123 4.02 6.30 14.97
N GLN A 124 4.11 7.46 14.32
CA GLN A 124 2.96 8.30 13.97
C GLN A 124 2.06 8.74 15.15
N GLY A 125 2.59 8.78 16.38
CA GLY A 125 1.85 9.26 17.56
C GLY A 125 0.79 8.32 18.10
N ILE A 126 0.67 7.09 17.57
CA ILE A 126 -0.28 6.09 18.05
C ILE A 126 0.30 5.39 19.29
N LEU A 127 -0.18 5.78 20.46
CA LEU A 127 0.10 5.11 21.73
C LEU A 127 -0.76 3.83 21.83
N LEU A 128 -0.16 2.78 22.41
CA LEU A 128 -0.83 1.53 22.77
C LEU A 128 -1.94 1.76 23.80
#